data_AF-A0A224YCL5-F1
#
_entry.id   AF-A0A224YCL5-F1
#
_cell.length_a   1.000
_cell.length_b   1.000
_cell.length_c   1.000
_cell.angle_alpha   90.00
_cell.angle_beta   90.00
_cell.angle_gamma   90.00
#
_symmetry.space_group_name_H-M   'P 1'
#
loop_
_entity.id
_entity.type
_entity.pdbx_description
1 polymer ?
#
loop_
_entity_poly.entity_id
_entity_poly.type
_entity_poly.pdbx_seq_one_letter_code
_entity_poly.pdbx_strand_id
1 'polypeptide(L)' 'MSGSLYGTDEAHRFPILFSNGRCLILQVPDAFKSNVKCVAWVLANTAHHIHSDCKVAFTTLCPACRRTENQSPETTS' A
#
# COMPACT_ATOMS: atom_id res chain seq x y z
N MET A 1 34.40 25.24 -14.73
CA MET A 1 32.95 25.03 -14.99
C MET A 1 32.39 24.25 -13.80
N SER A 2 31.75 24.94 -12.86
CA SER A 2 31.13 24.30 -11.70
C SER A 2 29.77 23.74 -12.10
N GLY A 3 29.69 22.42 -12.28
CA GLY A 3 28.42 21.71 -12.40
C GLY A 3 27.82 21.49 -11.02
N SER A 4 26.76 22.24 -10.70
CA SER A 4 25.94 21.99 -9.51
C SER A 4 25.00 20.83 -9.82
N LEU A 5 25.25 19.68 -9.19
CA LEU A 5 24.34 18.53 -9.21
C LEU A 5 23.22 18.80 -8.19
N TYR A 6 22.17 19.50 -8.60
CA TYR A 6 20.90 19.46 -7.87
C TYR A 6 20.26 18.09 -8.10
N GLY A 7 20.70 17.09 -7.35
CA GLY A 7 19.90 15.91 -7.11
C GLY A 7 18.77 16.31 -6.17
N THR A 8 17.60 16.64 -6.72
CA THR A 8 16.36 16.73 -5.93
C THR A 8 15.93 15.32 -5.57
N ASP A 9 16.58 14.76 -4.56
CA ASP A 9 16.13 13.54 -3.91
C ASP A 9 14.93 13.95 -3.04
N GLU A 10 13.77 14.17 -3.67
CA GLU A 10 12.52 14.31 -2.93
C GLU A 10 12.23 12.97 -2.26
N ALA A 11 12.70 12.82 -1.03
CA ALA A 11 12.38 11.70 -0.17
C ALA A 11 10.87 11.74 0.11
N HIS A 12 10.10 11.07 -0.74
CA HIS A 12 8.67 10.94 -0.56
C HIS A 12 8.42 10.09 0.69
N ARG A 13 7.67 10.63 1.66
CA ARG A 13 7.29 9.89 2.87
C ARG A 13 6.11 8.98 2.57
N PHE A 14 6.23 7.71 2.91
CA PHE A 14 5.16 6.73 2.79
C PHE A 14 4.49 6.54 4.16
N PRO A 15 3.21 6.95 4.33
CA PRO A 15 2.49 6.71 5.57
C PRO A 15 2.38 5.21 5.88
N ILE A 16 2.68 4.84 7.11
CA ILE A 16 2.50 3.46 7.59
C ILE A 16 1.03 3.29 7.99
N LEU A 17 0.33 2.37 7.33
CA LEU A 17 -1.06 2.02 7.67
C LEU A 17 -1.10 0.91 8.73
N PHE A 18 -0.16 -0.02 8.66
CA PHE A 18 -0.07 -1.15 9.58
C PHE A 18 1.36 -1.68 9.63
N SER A 19 1.80 -2.14 10.80
CA SER A 19 3.10 -2.79 10.97
C SER A 19 3.03 -3.80 12.12
N ASN A 20 3.56 -5.00 11.89
CA ASN A 20 3.81 -5.99 12.91
C ASN A 20 5.06 -6.83 12.55
N GLY A 21 5.37 -7.86 13.34
CA GLY A 21 6.52 -8.74 13.08
C GLY A 21 6.45 -9.59 11.81
N ARG A 22 5.36 -9.52 11.04
CA ARG A 22 5.13 -10.34 9.83
C ARG A 22 5.00 -9.50 8.57
N CYS A 23 4.43 -8.30 8.68
CA CYS A 23 4.28 -7.42 7.52
C CYS A 23 4.22 -5.93 7.87
N LEU A 24 4.48 -5.12 6.84
CA LEU A 24 4.42 -3.68 6.84
C LEU A 24 3.54 -3.23 5.67
N ILE A 25 2.51 -2.44 5.94
CA ILE A 25 1.60 -1.90 4.93
C ILE A 25 1.81 -0.39 4.84
N LEU A 26 2.11 0.07 3.64
CA LEU A 26 2.36 1.47 3.32
C LEU A 26 1.28 2.01 2.39
N GLN A 27 0.89 3.27 2.60
CA GLN A 27 0.11 4.02 1.63
C GLN A 27 1.06 4.65 0.60
N VAL A 28 0.71 4.54 -0.69
CA VAL A 28 1.42 5.21 -1.76
C VAL A 28 0.95 6.67 -1.83
N PRO A 29 1.85 7.66 -1.69
CA PRO A 29 1.48 9.07 -1.81
C PRO A 29 0.94 9.40 -3.21
N ASP A 30 -0.06 10.28 -3.28
CA ASP A 30 -0.65 10.66 -4.57
C ASP A 30 0.32 11.40 -5.51
N ALA A 31 1.41 11.94 -4.97
CA ALA A 31 2.51 12.53 -5.74
C ALA A 31 3.11 11.57 -6.79
N PHE A 32 3.04 10.26 -6.54
CA PHE A 32 3.52 9.24 -7.48
C PHE A 32 2.61 9.03 -8.69
N LYS A 33 1.41 9.63 -8.73
CA LYS A 33 0.41 9.48 -9.81
C LYS A 33 0.18 8.02 -10.21
N SER A 34 0.30 7.10 -9.26
CA SER A 34 0.16 5.67 -9.47
C SER A 34 -1.27 5.19 -9.22
N ASN A 35 -1.67 4.15 -9.96
CA ASN A 35 -2.90 3.40 -9.70
C ASN A 35 -2.76 2.49 -8.46
N VAL A 36 -1.53 2.23 -8.02
CA VAL A 36 -1.26 1.53 -6.76
C VAL A 36 -1.47 2.50 -5.61
N LYS A 37 -2.38 2.15 -4.69
CA LYS A 37 -2.70 2.99 -3.52
C LYS A 37 -2.07 2.51 -2.22
N CYS A 38 -1.76 1.22 -2.12
CA CYS A 38 -1.11 0.63 -0.96
C CYS A 38 -0.16 -0.49 -1.39
N VAL A 39 0.88 -0.73 -0.61
CA VAL A 39 1.84 -1.82 -0.79
C VAL A 39 2.03 -2.56 0.52
N ALA A 40 1.97 -3.90 0.48
CA ALA A 40 2.32 -4.75 1.62
C ALA A 40 3.71 -5.34 1.40
N TRP A 41 4.56 -5.22 2.41
CA TRP A 41 5.88 -5.81 2.49
C TRP A 41 5.84 -6.95 3.50
N VAL A 42 6.37 -8.11 3.12
CA VAL A 42 6.46 -9.31 3.96
C VAL A 42 7.90 -9.81 3.93
N LEU A 43 8.27 -10.63 4.91
CA LEU A 43 9.56 -11.30 4.88
C LEU A 43 9.62 -12.27 3.69
N ALA A 44 10.74 -12.28 2.97
CA ALA A 44 10.90 -13.06 1.73
C ALA A 44 10.62 -14.56 1.91
N ASN A 45 11.01 -15.13 3.05
CA ASN A 45 10.73 -16.52 3.41
C ASN A 45 9.23 -16.83 3.59
N THR A 46 8.38 -15.81 3.77
CA THR A 46 6.92 -15.92 3.90
C THR A 46 6.17 -15.44 2.67
N ALA A 47 6.85 -15.05 1.59
CA ALA A 47 6.19 -14.47 0.40
C ALA A 47 5.17 -15.42 -0.25
N HIS A 48 5.41 -16.73 -0.21
CA HIS A 48 4.49 -17.76 -0.71
C HIS A 48 3.26 -17.96 0.21
N HIS A 49 3.28 -17.40 1.42
CA HIS A 49 2.22 -17.52 2.42
C HIS A 49 2.08 -16.23 3.22
N ILE A 50 1.45 -15.23 2.60
CA ILE A 50 1.08 -14.00 3.32
C ILE A 50 0.11 -14.37 4.45
N HIS A 51 0.48 -14.01 5.68
CA HIS A 51 -0.30 -14.30 6.87
C HIS A 51 -1.70 -13.65 6.81
N SER A 52 -2.70 -14.31 7.41
CA SER A 52 -4.10 -13.89 7.37
C SER A 52 -4.33 -12.51 7.99
N ASP A 53 -3.66 -12.23 9.11
CA ASP A 53 -3.65 -10.91 9.77
C ASP A 53 -3.23 -9.80 8.81
N CYS A 54 -2.18 -10.03 8.02
CA CYS A 54 -1.71 -9.06 7.03
C CYS A 54 -2.72 -8.85 5.91
N LYS A 55 -3.34 -9.91 5.40
CA LYS A 55 -4.37 -9.80 4.36
C LYS A 55 -5.57 -8.99 4.85
N VAL A 56 -6.07 -9.31 6.06
CA VAL A 56 -7.20 -8.61 6.68
C VAL A 56 -6.87 -7.14 6.92
N ALA A 57 -5.68 -6.85 7.48
CA ALA A 57 -5.25 -5.46 7.67
C ALA A 57 -5.18 -4.70 6.33
N PHE A 58 -4.65 -5.34 5.29
CA PHE A 58 -4.54 -4.73 3.97
C PHE A 58 -5.91 -4.39 3.37
N THR A 59 -6.85 -5.35 3.35
CA THR A 59 -8.18 -5.13 2.77
C THR A 59 -9.00 -4.09 3.56
N THR A 60 -8.81 -4.03 4.87
CA THR A 60 -9.55 -3.11 5.75
C THR A 60 -9.01 -1.68 5.71
N LEU A 61 -7.67 -1.54 5.68
CA LEU A 61 -7.01 -0.24 5.83
C LEU A 61 -6.69 0.41 4.49
N CYS A 62 -6.52 -0.37 3.42
CA CYS A 62 -6.22 0.20 2.12
C CYS A 62 -7.46 0.91 1.52
N PRO A 63 -7.39 2.21 1.19
CA PRO A 63 -8.54 2.95 0.65
C PRO A 63 -9.07 2.37 -0.68
N ALA A 64 -8.21 1.74 -1.47
CA ALA A 64 -8.61 1.10 -2.73
C ALA A 64 -9.53 -0.10 -2.51
N CYS A 65 -9.38 -0.81 -1.38
CA CYS A 65 -10.16 -2.02 -1.07
C CYS A 65 -11.52 -1.71 -0.43
N ARG A 66 -11.67 -0.54 0.21
CA ARG A 66 -12.93 -0.13 0.86
C ARG A 66 -14.10 0.07 -0.11
N ARG A 67 -13.83 0.34 -1.39
CA ARG A 67 -14.88 0.57 -2.39
C ARG A 67 -15.57 -0.72 -2.84
N THR A 68 -14.91 -1.87 -2.70
CA THR A 68 -15.45 -3.18 -3.07
C THR A 68 -16.50 -3.71 -2.10
N GLU A 69 -16.56 -3.22 -0.85
CA GLU A 69 -17.53 -3.66 0.16
C GLU A 69 -18.89 -2.95 0.06
N ASN A 70 -18.93 -1.73 -0.49
CA ASN A 70 -20.17 -0.95 -0.63
C ASN A 70 -20.92 -1.20 -1.94
N GLN A 71 -20.44 -2.09 -2.81
CA GLN A 71 -21.22 -2.63 -3.92
C GLN A 71 -21.90 -3.92 -3.46
N SER A 72 -22.97 -3.78 -2.67
CA SER A 72 -23.95 -4.85 -2.55
C SER A 72 -24.51 -5.12 -3.95
N PRO A 73 -24.66 -6.38 -4.40
CA PRO A 73 -25.22 -6.67 -5.71
C PRO A 73 -26.67 -6.19 -5.72
N GLU A 74 -26.95 -5.14 -6.50
CA GLU A 74 -28.32 -4.80 -6.89
C GLU A 74 -28.93 -6.07 -7.50
N THR A 75 -29.84 -6.67 -6.74
CA THR A 75 -30.60 -7.84 -7.15
C THR A 75 -31.60 -7.37 -8.18
N THR A 76 -31.27 -7.53 -9.46
CA THR A 76 -32.23 -7.40 -10.55
C THR A 76 -32.70 -8.80 -10.93
N SER A 77 -33.86 -9.20 -10.43
CA SER A 77 -34.87 -10.06 -11.09
C SER A 77 -36.11 -10.18 -10.20
#